data_AF-A0A9E3MKI4-F1
#
_entry.id   AF-A0A9E3MKI4-F1
#
_cell.length_a   1.000
_cell.length_b   1.000
_cell.length_c   1.000
_cell.angle_alpha   90.00
_cell.angle_beta   90.00
_cell.angle_gamma   90.00
#
_symmetry.space_group_name_H-M   'P 1'
#
loop_
_entity.id
_entity.type
_entity.pdbx_description
1 polymer ?
#
loop_
_entity_poly.entity_id
_entity_poly.type
_entity_poly.pdbx_seq_one_letter_code
_entity_poly.pdbx_strand_id
1 'polypeptide(L)'
;MTPVLSTEAFAALGAPNLVYVRPIKAAEIIASVPAAQIESFELDPEQTLYAVHRADGERLAVLTDRDSAMAAALAHELAPVSVH
;
A
#
# COMPACT_ATOMS: atom_id res chain seq x y z
N MET A 1 12.94 21.11 -18.88
CA MET A 1 13.50 19.75 -18.73
C MET A 1 12.89 19.15 -17.48
N THR A 2 12.13 18.07 -17.60
CA THR A 2 11.57 17.38 -16.44
C THR A 2 12.68 16.54 -15.81
N PRO A 3 13.03 16.75 -14.54
CA PRO A 3 14.02 15.90 -13.89
C PRO A 3 13.48 14.46 -13.83
N VAL A 4 14.26 13.50 -14.33
CA VAL A 4 14.00 12.08 -14.13
C VAL A 4 14.66 11.70 -12.82
N LEU A 5 13.85 11.43 -11.80
CA LEU A 5 14.32 11.02 -10.48
C LEU A 5 14.35 9.49 -10.39
N SER A 6 15.33 8.95 -9.65
CA SER A 6 15.35 7.52 -9.32
C SER A 6 14.28 7.19 -8.26
N THR A 7 13.92 5.92 -8.17
CA THR A 7 13.01 5.37 -7.14
C THR A 7 13.45 5.77 -5.72
N GLU A 8 14.73 5.67 -5.42
CA GLU A 8 15.31 6.11 -4.13
C GLU A 8 15.19 7.62 -3.92
N ALA A 9 15.36 8.42 -4.98
CA ALA A 9 15.19 9.87 -4.90
C ALA A 9 13.72 10.25 -4.66
N PHE A 10 12.76 9.51 -5.23
CA PHE A 10 11.34 9.67 -4.92
C PHE A 10 11.02 9.34 -3.46
N ALA A 11 11.56 8.24 -2.93
CA ALA A 11 11.43 7.89 -1.52
C ALA A 11 11.99 8.97 -0.59
N ALA A 12 13.13 9.59 -0.96
CA ALA A 12 13.73 10.67 -0.19
C ALA A 12 12.90 11.98 -0.21
N LEU A 13 12.22 12.28 -1.32
CA LEU A 13 11.35 13.47 -1.44
C LEU A 13 10.07 13.38 -0.59
N GLY A 14 9.54 12.17 -0.39
CA GLY A 14 8.36 11.95 0.43
C GLY A 14 8.57 12.15 1.93
N ALA A 15 9.81 12.34 2.39
CA ALA A 15 10.27 11.94 3.73
C ALA A 15 10.28 10.39 3.87
N PRO A 16 11.31 9.80 4.52
CA PRO A 16 11.56 8.35 4.48
C PRO A 16 10.40 7.47 4.99
N ASN A 17 9.46 8.09 5.72
CA ASN A 17 8.38 7.43 6.44
C ASN A 17 7.00 7.70 5.81
N LEU A 18 6.88 8.51 4.76
CA LEU A 18 5.58 8.81 4.16
C LEU A 18 5.02 7.61 3.41
N VAL A 19 3.75 7.33 3.68
CA VAL A 19 3.02 6.26 2.99
C VAL A 19 1.64 6.71 2.57
N TYR A 20 1.17 6.17 1.45
CA TYR A 20 -0.15 6.42 0.90
C TYR A 20 -1.05 5.22 1.18
N VAL A 21 -2.22 5.50 1.74
CA VAL A 21 -3.29 4.50 1.91
C VAL A 21 -4.33 4.73 0.83
N ARG A 22 -4.57 3.71 -0.01
CA ARG A 22 -5.57 3.77 -1.08
C ARG A 22 -6.49 2.55 -1.06
N PRO A 23 -7.78 2.70 -1.44
CA PRO A 23 -8.65 1.56 -1.68
C PRO A 23 -8.22 0.80 -2.94
N ILE A 24 -8.32 -0.52 -2.91
CA ILE A 24 -8.06 -1.43 -4.02
C ILE A 24 -9.06 -2.59 -4.03
N LYS A 25 -9.26 -3.24 -5.17
CA LYS A 25 -10.07 -4.46 -5.23
C LYS A 25 -9.25 -5.68 -4.84
N ALA A 26 -9.86 -6.63 -4.13
CA ALA A 26 -9.23 -7.91 -3.81
C ALA A 26 -8.81 -8.67 -5.08
N ALA A 27 -9.56 -8.54 -6.18
CA ALA A 27 -9.17 -9.07 -7.49
C ALA A 27 -7.76 -8.63 -7.93
N GLU A 28 -7.36 -7.37 -7.64
CA GLU A 28 -6.01 -6.87 -7.95
C GLU A 28 -4.93 -7.58 -7.12
N ILE A 29 -5.25 -7.90 -5.85
CA ILE A 29 -4.33 -8.64 -4.98
C ILE A 29 -4.19 -10.07 -5.46
N ILE A 30 -5.30 -10.73 -5.75
CA ILE A 30 -5.32 -12.11 -6.23
C ILE A 30 -4.52 -12.26 -7.52
N ALA A 31 -4.61 -11.28 -8.43
CA ALA A 31 -3.82 -11.28 -9.66
C ALA A 31 -2.32 -10.98 -9.44
N SER A 32 -1.96 -10.27 -8.37
CA SER A 32 -0.58 -9.79 -8.13
C SER A 32 0.25 -10.67 -7.18
N VAL A 33 -0.40 -11.52 -6.39
CA VAL A 33 0.24 -12.33 -5.36
C VAL A 33 0.22 -13.81 -5.78
N PRO A 34 1.32 -14.58 -5.62
CA PRO A 34 1.32 -16.01 -5.90
C PRO A 34 0.25 -16.74 -5.08
N ALA A 35 -0.48 -17.66 -5.71
CA ALA A 35 -1.60 -18.37 -5.08
C ALA A 35 -1.25 -18.99 -3.71
N ALA A 36 -0.04 -19.54 -3.56
CA ALA A 36 0.45 -20.14 -2.31
C ALA A 36 0.44 -19.19 -1.09
N GLN A 37 0.47 -17.86 -1.30
CA GLN A 37 0.40 -16.88 -0.21
C GLN A 37 -1.04 -16.46 0.12
N ILE A 38 -2.01 -16.85 -0.72
CA ILE A 38 -3.44 -16.52 -0.59
C ILE A 38 -4.24 -17.70 -0.04
N GLU A 39 -3.70 -18.93 -0.07
CA GLU A 39 -4.42 -20.16 0.34
C GLU A 39 -5.07 -20.11 1.73
N SER A 40 -4.63 -19.21 2.61
CA SER A 40 -5.19 -19.02 3.96
C SER A 40 -6.27 -17.94 4.07
N PHE A 41 -6.60 -17.24 2.98
CA PHE A 41 -7.52 -16.11 2.98
C PHE A 41 -8.63 -16.30 1.95
N GLU A 42 -9.87 -16.45 2.42
CA GLU A 42 -11.05 -16.34 1.57
C GLU A 42 -11.33 -14.85 1.29
N LEU A 43 -10.90 -14.37 0.12
CA LEU A 43 -11.15 -13.01 -0.34
C LEU A 43 -12.22 -13.01 -1.42
N ASP A 44 -13.30 -12.25 -1.22
CA ASP A 44 -14.25 -11.93 -2.29
C ASP A 44 -13.54 -10.96 -3.27
N PRO A 45 -13.41 -11.29 -4.57
CA PRO A 45 -12.75 -10.42 -5.56
C PRO A 45 -13.28 -8.98 -5.60
N GLU A 46 -14.56 -8.78 -5.27
CA GLU A 46 -15.21 -7.46 -5.27
C GLU A 46 -15.00 -6.68 -3.96
N GLN A 47 -14.47 -7.33 -2.92
CA GLN A 47 -14.15 -6.71 -1.64
C GLN A 47 -13.14 -5.56 -1.83
N THR A 48 -13.43 -4.43 -1.19
CA THR A 48 -12.49 -3.32 -1.08
C THR A 48 -11.50 -3.61 0.05
N LEU A 49 -10.22 -3.57 -0.28
CA LEU A 49 -9.11 -3.62 0.66
C LEU A 49 -8.37 -2.29 0.63
N TYR A 50 -7.50 -2.06 1.61
CA TYR A 50 -6.71 -0.84 1.73
C TYR A 50 -5.24 -1.19 1.69
N ALA A 51 -4.55 -0.69 0.66
CA ALA A 51 -3.14 -0.92 0.46
C ALA A 51 -2.30 0.27 0.90
N VAL A 52 -1.25 -0.02 1.68
CA VAL A 52 -0.26 0.95 2.14
C VAL A 52 0.92 0.90 1.18
N HIS A 53 1.21 2.02 0.53
CA HIS A 53 2.33 2.15 -0.41
C HIS A 53 3.32 3.21 0.05
N ARG A 54 4.61 3.00 -0.20
CA ARG A 54 5.64 4.03 -0.02
C ARG A 54 5.57 5.06 -1.15
N ALA A 55 6.33 6.15 -0.97
CA ALA A 55 6.45 7.21 -1.97
C ALA A 55 7.06 6.75 -3.31
N ASP A 56 7.75 5.62 -3.33
CA ASP A 56 8.30 5.00 -4.52
C ASP A 56 7.35 4.04 -5.24
N GLY A 57 6.16 3.79 -4.67
CA GLY A 57 5.16 2.86 -5.20
C GLY A 57 5.30 1.42 -4.70
N GLU A 58 6.26 1.11 -3.83
CA GLU A 58 6.35 -0.20 -3.17
C GLU A 58 5.13 -0.42 -2.27
N ARG A 59 4.47 -1.58 -2.40
CA ARG A 59 3.35 -1.98 -1.55
C ARG A 59 3.88 -2.65 -0.28
N LEU A 60 3.67 -2.01 0.86
CA LEU A 60 4.12 -2.54 2.16
C LEU A 60 3.12 -3.50 2.79
N ALA A 61 1.83 -3.20 2.68
CA ALA A 61 0.78 -3.97 3.35
C ALA A 61 -0.57 -3.83 2.64
N VAL A 62 -1.45 -4.79 2.90
CA VAL A 62 -2.87 -4.78 2.50
C VAL A 62 -3.70 -5.17 3.71
N LEU A 63 -4.70 -4.35 4.03
CA LEU A 63 -5.59 -4.57 5.17
C LEU A 63 -7.05 -4.49 4.74
N THR A 64 -7.94 -5.07 5.54
CA THR A 64 -9.37 -5.16 5.25
C THR A 64 -10.13 -3.86 5.43
N ASP A 65 -9.60 -2.94 6.23
CA ASP A 65 -10.22 -1.65 6.51
C ASP A 65 -9.19 -0.52 6.58
N ARG A 66 -9.69 0.70 6.34
CA ARG A 66 -8.87 1.91 6.24
C ARG A 66 -8.22 2.25 7.57
N ASP A 67 -8.96 2.15 8.67
CA ASP A 67 -8.49 2.61 9.97
C ASP A 67 -7.40 1.69 10.51
N SER A 68 -7.51 0.38 10.29
CA SER A 68 -6.44 -0.60 10.52
C SER A 68 -5.22 -0.28 9.66
N ALA A 69 -5.38 0.07 8.39
CA ALA A 69 -4.25 0.44 7.53
C ALA A 69 -3.51 1.69 8.02
N MET A 70 -4.27 2.70 8.45
CA MET A 70 -3.75 3.91 9.06
C MET A 70 -3.05 3.61 10.39
N ALA A 71 -3.67 2.81 11.25
CA ALA A 71 -3.12 2.42 12.55
C ALA A 71 -1.85 1.59 12.40
N ALA A 72 -1.80 0.65 11.46
CA ALA A 72 -0.62 -0.15 11.16
C ALA A 72 0.54 0.75 10.70
N ALA A 73 0.28 1.70 9.79
CA ALA A 73 1.29 2.66 9.38
C ALA A 73 1.85 3.45 10.58
N LEU A 74 0.98 3.99 11.43
CA LEU A 74 1.40 4.72 12.63
C LEU A 74 2.18 3.85 13.62
N ALA A 75 1.78 2.59 13.82
CA ALA A 75 2.47 1.65 14.70
C ALA A 75 3.90 1.33 14.22
N HIS A 76 4.17 1.48 12.92
CA HIS A 76 5.48 1.33 12.32
C HIS A 76 6.22 2.67 12.12
N GLU A 77 5.81 3.73 12.83
CA GLU A 77 6.41 5.08 12.76
C GLU A 77 6.37 5.70 11.35
N LEU A 78 5.42 5.25 10.53
CA LEU A 78 5.14 5.80 9.21
C LEU A 78 4.15 6.97 9.31
N ALA A 79 4.20 7.87 8.32
CA ALA A 79 3.32 9.01 8.19
C ALA A 79 2.28 8.75 7.08
N PRO A 80 1.12 8.14 7.42
CA PRO A 80 0.12 7.82 6.42
C PRO A 80 -0.67 9.05 5.96
N VAL A 81 -0.83 9.16 4.64
CA VAL A 81 -1.71 10.10 3.96
C VAL A 81 -2.76 9.33 3.17
N SER A 82 -4.01 9.74 3.33
CA SER A 82 -5.12 9.12 2.62
C SER A 82 -5.26 9.76 1.25
N VAL A 83 -5.13 8.96 0.19
CA VAL A 83 -5.49 9.39 -1.16
C VAL A 83 -6.88 8.83 -1.45
N HIS A 84 -7.87 9.72 -1.55
CA HIS A 84 -9.25 9.38 -1.92
C HIS A 84 -9.54 9.86 -3.33
#